data_AF-A0A060XUT7-F1
#
_entry.id   AF-A0A060XUT7-F1
#
_cell.length_a   1.000
_cell.length_b   1.000
_cell.length_c   1.000
_cell.angle_alpha   90.00
_cell.angle_beta   90.00
_cell.angle_gamma   90.00
#
_symmetry.space_group_name_H-M   'P 1'
#
loop_
_entity.id
_entity.type
_entity.pdbx_description
1 polymer ?
#
loop_
_entity_poly.entity_id
_entity_poly.type
_entity_poly.pdbx_seq_one_letter_code
_entity_poly.pdbx_strand_id
1 'polypeptide(L)'
;MARRTVHEVTVQDVQKRRNPNKHYVYIIKVSWSDGSTEVIFRRYSKFFDLQMELLDKFPVEGGQKDPKRRIIPFLPGKILFRRSHIRDVAMKRLRPINEYCRALIQLPVYISQCEEVRVFFETRPEDLNPPKE
;
A
#
# COMPACT_ATOMS: atom_id res chain seq x y z
N MET A 1 25.30 -6.65 4.55
CA MET A 1 24.77 -5.39 4.00
C MET A 1 23.52 -5.03 4.78
N ALA A 2 23.38 -3.78 5.23
CA ALA A 2 22.13 -3.33 5.87
C ALA A 2 20.98 -3.43 4.86
N ARG A 3 19.80 -3.90 5.29
CA ARG A 3 18.62 -3.94 4.43
C ARG A 3 18.15 -2.51 4.18
N ARG A 4 17.91 -2.14 2.91
CA ARG A 4 17.37 -0.81 2.56
C ARG A 4 15.96 -0.63 3.13
N THR A 5 15.64 0.60 3.51
CA THR A 5 14.34 0.97 4.09
C THR A 5 13.63 1.98 3.19
N VAL A 6 12.30 2.03 3.28
CA VAL A 6 11.52 2.99 2.50
C VAL A 6 11.74 4.38 3.09
N HIS A 7 12.27 5.30 2.28
CA HIS A 7 12.54 6.68 2.66
C HIS A 7 11.37 7.60 2.30
N GLU A 8 10.81 7.44 1.09
CA GLU A 8 9.67 8.23 0.63
C GLU A 8 8.71 7.35 -0.18
N VAL A 9 7.41 7.66 -0.11
CA VAL A 9 6.38 7.02 -0.92
C VAL A 9 5.37 8.04 -1.44
N THR A 10 5.05 7.93 -2.74
CA THR A 10 3.97 8.70 -3.37
C THR A 10 3.14 7.82 -4.29
N VAL A 11 1.83 7.83 -4.10
CA VAL A 11 0.87 7.13 -4.97
C VAL A 11 0.42 8.12 -6.03
N GLN A 12 0.90 7.92 -7.26
CA GLN A 12 0.86 8.92 -8.32
C GLN A 12 -0.46 8.89 -9.10
N ASP A 13 -0.96 7.69 -9.42
CA ASP A 13 -2.17 7.52 -10.23
C ASP A 13 -2.78 6.12 -10.06
N VAL A 14 -3.88 5.86 -10.77
CA VAL A 14 -4.52 4.55 -10.90
C VAL A 14 -4.52 4.12 -12.36
N GLN A 15 -3.97 2.95 -12.64
CA GLN A 15 -3.99 2.34 -13.97
C GLN A 15 -5.05 1.23 -14.06
N LYS A 16 -5.81 1.21 -15.15
CA LYS A 16 -6.66 0.08 -15.54
C LYS A 16 -5.82 -0.95 -16.30
N ARG A 17 -5.90 -2.23 -15.91
CA ARG A 17 -5.29 -3.36 -16.63
C ARG A 17 -6.35 -4.35 -17.09
N ARG A 18 -6.12 -5.05 -18.20
CA ARG A 18 -7.07 -6.00 -18.80
C ARG A 18 -6.65 -7.47 -18.64
N ASN A 19 -5.36 -7.75 -18.55
CA ASN A 19 -4.81 -9.09 -18.37
C ASN A 19 -4.38 -9.31 -16.90
N PRO A 20 -4.71 -10.45 -16.25
CA PRO A 20 -5.50 -11.58 -16.76
C PRO A 20 -7.02 -11.33 -16.79
N ASN A 21 -7.50 -10.29 -16.11
CA ASN A 21 -8.90 -9.82 -16.12
C ASN A 21 -8.92 -8.31 -15.87
N LYS A 22 -10.04 -7.61 -16.16
CA LYS A 22 -10.17 -6.17 -15.89
C LYS A 22 -9.99 -5.85 -14.40
N HIS A 23 -8.94 -5.11 -14.05
CA HIS A 23 -8.67 -4.64 -12.68
C HIS A 23 -7.98 -3.28 -12.65
N TYR A 24 -7.90 -2.68 -11.47
CA TYR A 24 -7.20 -1.40 -11.24
C TYR A 24 -6.04 -1.61 -10.29
N VAL A 25 -4.91 -0.97 -10.59
CA VAL A 25 -3.72 -0.91 -9.75
C VAL A 25 -3.38 0.54 -9.46
N TYR A 26 -2.87 0.80 -8.26
CA TYR A 26 -2.24 2.08 -7.92
C TYR A 26 -0.79 2.07 -8.40
N ILE A 27 -0.36 3.17 -9.01
CA ILE A 27 1.02 3.43 -9.39
C ILE A 27 1.71 4.10 -8.22
N ILE A 28 2.74 3.46 -7.66
CA ILE A 28 3.39 3.90 -6.42
C ILE A 28 4.87 4.10 -6.70
N LYS A 29 5.36 5.32 -6.52
CA LYS A 29 6.78 5.64 -6.54
C LYS A 29 7.35 5.47 -5.14
N VAL A 30 8.41 4.68 -5.01
CA VAL A 30 9.10 4.37 -3.75
C VAL A 30 10.55 4.83 -3.87
N SER A 31 11.00 5.65 -2.93
CA SER A 31 12.41 6.03 -2.78
C SER A 31 12.99 5.29 -1.58
N TRP A 32 14.16 4.67 -1.73
CA TRP A 32 14.80 3.89 -0.67
C TRP A 32 15.97 4.64 -0.02
N SER A 33 16.38 4.16 1.16
CA SER A 33 17.50 4.71 1.94
C SER A 33 18.86 4.64 1.23
N ASP A 34 19.00 3.81 0.21
CA ASP A 34 20.22 3.71 -0.61
C ASP A 34 20.22 4.68 -1.80
N GLY A 35 19.20 5.53 -1.92
CA GLY A 35 19.03 6.50 -3.00
C GLY A 35 18.36 5.95 -4.26
N SER A 36 18.08 4.64 -4.31
CA SER A 36 17.32 4.05 -5.43
C SER A 36 15.86 4.49 -5.41
N THR A 37 15.24 4.48 -6.59
CA THR A 37 13.83 4.82 -6.77
C THR A 37 13.20 3.88 -7.78
N GLU A 38 12.06 3.29 -7.41
CA GLU A 38 11.32 2.35 -8.25
C GLU A 38 9.84 2.71 -8.29
N VAL A 39 9.16 2.24 -9.33
CA VAL A 39 7.70 2.31 -9.47
C VAL A 39 7.14 0.91 -9.34
N ILE A 40 6.21 0.72 -8.41
CA ILE A 40 5.51 -0.54 -8.17
C ILE A 40 4.00 -0.39 -8.40
N PHE A 41 3.33 -1.51 -8.62
CA PHE A 41 1.90 -1.56 -8.88
C PHE A 41 1.19 -2.45 -7.88
N ARG A 42 0.21 -1.92 -7.17
CA ARG A 42 -0.56 -2.69 -6.16
C ARG A 42 -2.05 -2.51 -6.36
N ARG A 43 -2.80 -3.62 -6.28
CA ARG A 43 -4.27 -3.58 -6.18
C ARG A 43 -4.67 -3.18 -4.77
N TYR A 44 -5.85 -2.57 -4.61
CA TYR A 44 -6.44 -2.30 -3.28
C TYR A 44 -6.42 -3.53 -2.37
N SER A 45 -6.67 -4.73 -2.91
CA SER A 45 -6.62 -5.98 -2.13
C SER A 45 -5.29 -6.20 -1.41
N LYS A 46 -4.17 -5.78 -2.00
CA LYS A 46 -2.84 -5.93 -1.38
C LYS A 46 -2.62 -4.98 -0.21
N PHE A 47 -3.26 -3.82 -0.22
CA PHE A 47 -3.27 -2.95 0.96
C PHE A 47 -4.14 -3.53 2.08
N PHE A 48 -5.25 -4.19 1.72
CA PHE A 48 -6.09 -4.86 2.70
C PHE A 48 -5.38 -6.04 3.35
N ASP A 49 -4.68 -6.87 2.55
CA ASP A 49 -3.85 -7.98 3.05
C ASP A 49 -2.82 -7.43 4.07
N LEU A 50 -2.04 -6.41 3.68
CA LEU A 50 -1.06 -5.75 4.56
C LEU A 50 -1.70 -5.18 5.84
N GLN A 51 -2.84 -4.49 5.71
CA GLN A 51 -3.54 -3.93 6.86
C GLN A 51 -3.91 -5.02 7.86
N MET A 52 -4.35 -6.19 7.39
CA MET A 52 -4.73 -7.28 8.27
C MET A 52 -3.51 -7.89 8.96
N GLU A 53 -2.42 -8.13 8.22
CA GLU A 53 -1.16 -8.63 8.77
C GLU A 53 -0.60 -7.69 9.85
N LEU A 54 -0.63 -6.37 9.63
CA LEU A 54 -0.16 -5.39 10.60
C LEU A 54 -1.04 -5.32 11.85
N LEU A 55 -2.37 -5.41 11.70
CA LEU A 55 -3.27 -5.40 12.84
C LEU A 55 -3.15 -6.67 13.69
N ASP A 56 -2.85 -7.81 13.07
CA ASP A 56 -2.60 -9.07 13.76
C ASP A 56 -1.26 -9.05 14.51
N LYS A 57 -0.20 -8.58 13.84
CA LYS A 57 1.16 -8.50 14.38
C LYS A 57 1.32 -7.46 15.49
N PHE A 58 0.61 -6.35 15.39
CA PHE A 58 0.69 -5.21 16.31
C PHE A 58 -0.70 -4.85 16.86
N PRO A 59 -1.32 -5.72 17.68
CA PRO A 59 -2.72 -5.55 18.09
C PRO A 59 -2.93 -4.36 19.03
N VAL A 60 -1.89 -3.93 19.76
CA VAL A 60 -1.93 -2.76 20.64
C VAL A 60 -1.93 -1.48 19.80
N GLU A 61 -1.00 -1.37 18.84
CA GLU A 61 -0.85 -0.25 17.90
C GLU A 61 -1.95 -0.23 16.84
N GLY A 62 -2.62 -1.37 16.64
CA GLY A 62 -3.87 -1.48 15.89
C GLY A 62 -5.10 -0.98 16.66
N GLY A 63 -4.95 -0.77 17.98
CA GLY A 63 -6.01 -0.32 18.87
C GLY A 63 -7.10 -1.37 19.13
N GLN A 64 -6.78 -2.66 19.05
CA GLN A 64 -7.79 -3.72 19.20
C GLN A 64 -8.42 -3.75 20.61
N LYS A 65 -7.62 -3.44 21.65
CA LYS A 65 -8.09 -3.38 23.05
C LYS A 65 -8.41 -1.95 23.51
N ASP A 66 -7.65 -0.97 23.02
CA ASP A 66 -7.82 0.45 23.35
C ASP A 66 -7.68 1.30 22.06
N PRO A 67 -8.78 1.87 21.55
CA PRO A 67 -8.75 2.73 20.36
C PRO A 67 -7.77 3.91 20.46
N LYS A 68 -7.47 4.40 21.68
CA LYS A 68 -6.53 5.52 21.89
C LYS A 68 -5.08 5.13 21.62
N ARG A 69 -4.75 3.84 21.66
CA ARG A 69 -3.40 3.33 21.34
C ARG A 69 -3.20 3.09 19.86
N ARG A 70 -4.23 3.28 19.04
CA ARG A 70 -4.12 3.06 17.60
C ARG A 70 -3.20 4.10 16.97
N ILE A 71 -2.09 3.62 16.40
CA ILE A 71 -1.21 4.40 15.55
C ILE A 71 -1.18 3.86 14.11
N ILE A 72 -1.56 2.59 13.89
CA ILE A 72 -1.67 2.04 12.54
C ILE A 72 -2.78 2.79 11.79
N PRO A 73 -2.47 3.39 10.62
CA PRO A 73 -3.44 4.20 9.88
C PRO A 73 -4.66 3.37 9.45
N PHE A 74 -5.78 4.04 9.24
CA PHE A 74 -6.97 3.40 8.71
C PHE A 74 -6.86 3.28 7.20
N LEU A 75 -6.97 2.05 6.70
CA LEU A 75 -7.12 1.83 5.26
C LEU A 75 -8.52 2.32 4.82
N PRO A 76 -8.65 3.10 3.72
CA PRO A 76 -9.93 3.62 3.26
C PRO A 76 -10.89 2.46 2.95
N GLY A 77 -11.96 2.34 3.75
CA GLY A 77 -12.82 1.18 3.82
C GLY A 77 -13.44 0.70 2.50
N LYS A 78 -14.05 -0.48 2.54
CA LYS A 78 -14.77 -1.05 1.39
C LYS A 78 -15.91 -0.12 0.98
N ILE A 79 -15.78 0.50 -0.19
CA ILE A 79 -16.85 1.30 -0.76
C ILE A 79 -17.82 0.34 -1.45
N LEU A 80 -19.00 0.14 -0.85
CA LEU A 80 -20.05 -0.73 -1.37
C LEU A 80 -20.81 -0.03 -2.52
N PHE A 81 -20.13 0.18 -3.65
CA PHE A 81 -20.79 0.55 -4.91
C PHE A 81 -21.01 -0.68 -5.80
N ARG A 82 -21.99 -0.60 -6.71
CA ARG A 82 -22.17 -1.61 -7.76
C ARG A 82 -20.89 -1.74 -8.61
N ARG A 83 -20.64 -2.95 -9.17
CA ARG A 83 -19.46 -3.29 -9.98
C ARG A 83 -19.17 -2.30 -11.13
N SER A 84 -20.19 -1.59 -11.62
CA SER A 84 -20.10 -0.55 -12.65
C SER A 84 -19.23 0.65 -12.26
N HIS A 85 -19.07 0.96 -10.97
CA HIS A 85 -18.36 2.17 -10.51
C HIS A 85 -16.94 1.88 -9.99
N ILE A 86 -16.36 0.73 -10.32
CA ILE A 86 -15.05 0.32 -9.78
C ILE A 86 -13.92 1.30 -10.17
N ARG A 87 -14.02 1.97 -11.32
CA ARG A 87 -13.11 3.05 -11.72
C ARG A 87 -13.20 4.21 -10.73
N ASP A 88 -14.40 4.71 -10.47
CA ASP A 88 -14.63 5.86 -9.59
C ASP A 88 -14.22 5.53 -8.16
N VAL A 89 -14.44 4.30 -7.71
CA VAL A 89 -13.94 3.79 -6.43
C VAL A 89 -12.41 3.88 -6.37
N ALA A 90 -11.72 3.41 -7.41
CA ALA A 90 -10.27 3.41 -7.43
C ALA A 90 -9.70 4.84 -7.42
N MET A 91 -10.27 5.74 -8.23
CA MET A 91 -9.89 7.16 -8.28
C MET A 91 -10.17 7.89 -6.96
N LYS A 92 -11.36 7.71 -6.36
CA LYS A 92 -11.71 8.33 -5.06
C LYS A 92 -10.78 7.89 -3.93
N ARG A 93 -10.21 6.69 -4.04
CA ARG A 93 -9.25 6.15 -3.07
C ARG A 93 -7.82 6.59 -3.30
N LEU A 94 -7.47 7.23 -4.42
CA LEU A 94 -6.09 7.60 -4.75
C LEU A 94 -5.45 8.43 -3.63
N ARG A 95 -6.07 9.54 -3.25
CA ARG A 95 -5.57 10.41 -2.18
C ARG A 95 -5.53 9.71 -0.80
N PRO A 96 -6.61 9.05 -0.33
CA PRO A 96 -6.55 8.31 0.94
C PRO A 96 -5.51 7.19 0.98
N ILE A 97 -5.27 6.50 -0.15
CA ILE A 97 -4.22 5.47 -0.24
C ILE A 97 -2.82 6.11 -0.19
N ASN A 98 -2.63 7.27 -0.82
CA ASN A 98 -1.39 8.02 -0.69
C ASN A 98 -1.11 8.44 0.77
N GLU A 99 -2.13 8.96 1.46
CA GLU A 99 -2.04 9.36 2.87
C GLU A 99 -1.75 8.15 3.77
N TYR A 100 -2.40 7.00 3.51
CA TYR A 100 -2.14 5.74 4.19
C TYR A 100 -0.66 5.31 4.07
N CYS A 101 -0.11 5.28 2.86
CA CYS A 101 1.29 4.90 2.65
C CYS A 101 2.26 5.82 3.38
N ARG A 102 2.05 7.14 3.30
CA ARG A 102 2.92 8.13 3.95
C ARG A 102 2.88 7.99 5.46
N ALA A 103 1.69 7.83 6.05
CA ALA A 103 1.54 7.61 7.48
C ALA A 103 2.21 6.30 7.92
N LEU A 104 2.08 5.23 7.12
CA LEU A 104 2.65 3.92 7.44
C LEU A 104 4.18 3.95 7.56
N ILE A 105 4.87 4.61 6.62
CA ILE A 105 6.34 4.69 6.65
C ILE A 105 6.87 5.65 7.72
N GLN A 106 6.01 6.49 8.30
CA GLN A 106 6.32 7.39 9.41
C GLN A 106 6.08 6.78 10.79
N LEU A 107 5.53 5.56 10.87
CA LEU A 107 5.36 4.85 12.13
C LEU A 107 6.72 4.52 12.78
N PRO A 108 6.73 4.20 14.08
CA PRO A 108 7.93 3.71 14.76
C PRO A 108 8.62 2.58 13.97
N VAL A 109 9.95 2.57 14.03
CA VAL A 109 10.82 1.69 13.22
C VAL A 109 10.43 0.21 13.28
N TYR A 110 9.99 -0.28 14.44
CA TYR A 110 9.58 -1.68 14.60
C TYR A 110 8.32 -2.06 13.79
N ILE A 111 7.54 -1.07 13.32
CA ILE A 111 6.40 -1.24 12.41
C ILE A 111 6.79 -0.84 10.99
N SER A 112 7.30 0.39 10.79
CA SER A 112 7.57 0.92 9.45
C SER A 112 8.66 0.17 8.70
N GLN A 113 9.54 -0.55 9.40
CA GLN A 113 10.60 -1.38 8.83
C GLN A 113 10.38 -2.88 9.09
N CYS A 114 9.18 -3.29 9.53
CA CYS A 114 8.87 -4.71 9.65
C CYS A 114 8.86 -5.38 8.25
N GLU A 115 8.96 -6.70 8.26
CA GLU A 115 9.07 -7.48 7.02
C GLU A 115 7.89 -7.26 6.08
N GLU A 116 6.68 -7.18 6.60
CA GLU A 116 5.44 -7.03 5.83
C GLU A 116 5.41 -5.68 5.08
N VAL A 117 5.79 -4.59 5.76
CA VAL A 117 5.87 -3.26 5.13
C VAL A 117 6.96 -3.24 4.06
N ARG A 118 8.14 -3.82 4.35
CA ARG A 118 9.24 -3.90 3.38
C ARG A 118 8.82 -4.67 2.13
N VAL A 119 8.31 -5.90 2.29
CA VAL A 119 7.89 -6.79 1.18
C VAL A 119 6.74 -6.19 0.39
N PHE A 120 5.88 -5.38 1.01
CA PHE A 120 4.84 -4.67 0.30
C PHE A 120 5.41 -3.67 -0.74
N PHE A 121 6.41 -2.88 -0.31
CA PHE A 121 7.04 -1.84 -1.14
C PHE A 121 8.15 -2.34 -2.07
N GLU A 122 8.67 -3.56 -1.86
CA GLU A 122 9.66 -4.14 -2.77
C GLU A 122 9.14 -4.37 -4.18
N THR A 123 9.98 -4.06 -5.16
CA THR A 123 9.72 -4.33 -6.58
C THR A 123 9.54 -5.83 -6.80
N ARG A 124 8.50 -6.21 -7.55
CA ARG A 124 8.23 -7.60 -7.96
C ARG A 124 8.52 -7.79 -9.45
N PRO A 125 8.69 -9.04 -9.93
CA PRO A 125 8.90 -9.29 -11.36
C PRO A 125 7.82 -8.66 -12.26
N GLU A 126 6.57 -8.60 -11.79
CA GLU A 126 5.45 -8.00 -12.53
C GLU A 126 5.48 -6.47 -12.56
N ASP A 127 6.29 -5.83 -11.70
CA ASP A 127 6.50 -4.38 -11.70
C ASP A 127 7.54 -3.99 -12.76
N LEU A 128 8.55 -4.84 -12.98
CA LEU A 128 9.60 -4.65 -14.00
C LEU A 128 9.09 -4.94 -15.41
N ASN A 129 8.24 -5.96 -15.54
CA ASN A 129 7.64 -6.37 -16.80
C ASN A 129 6.11 -6.33 -16.67
N PRO A 130 5.50 -5.13 -16.60
CA PRO A 130 4.05 -5.02 -16.51
C PRO A 130 3.42 -5.69 -17.75
N PRO A 131 2.35 -6.47 -17.58
CA PRO A 131 1.66 -7.09 -18.72
C PRO A 131 1.34 -6.03 -19.77
N LYS A 132 1.82 -6.25 -21.00
CA LYS A 132 1.39 -5.46 -22.16
C LYS A 132 -0.12 -5.69 -22.34
N GLU A 133 -0.81 -4.63 -22.78
CA GLU A 133 -2.29 -4.53 -22.79
C GLU A 133 -3.02 -5.77 -23.34
#